data_AF-A0A7W0P4G8-F1
#
_entry.id   AF-A0A7W0P4G8-F1
#
_cell.length_a   1.000
_cell.length_b   1.000
_cell.length_c   1.000
_cell.angle_alpha   90.00
_cell.angle_beta   90.00
_cell.angle_gamma   90.00
#
_symmetry.space_group_name_H-M   'P 1'
#
loop_
_entity.id
_entity.type
_entity.pdbx_description
1 polymer ?
#
loop_
_entity_poly.entity_id
_entity_poly.type
_entity_poly.pdbx_seq_one_letter_code
_entity_poly.pdbx_strand_id
1 'polypeptide(L)'
;FGDLEGVDEALGALESRDLIRREPSSQVQGDAEFSFKHILIREVAYATLPRTDRTQRHAAVARYIEDVAGDRSRNLAWVIAHHWREAGEPERSLPYLITAAELADEQLAFHHAVELYGAALGLLAEDDPRLQDITVRRLISYTRLSHAVVDVGRVRWERDAEQP
;
A
#
# COMPACT_ATOMS: atom_id res chain seq x y z
N PHE A 1 16.32 16.34 17.08
CA PHE A 1 16.53 15.57 15.83
C PHE A 1 17.57 14.52 16.15
N GLY A 2 17.20 13.24 16.06
CA GLY A 2 18.02 12.13 16.53
C GLY A 2 19.32 12.00 15.74
N ASP A 3 20.36 11.53 16.42
CA ASP A 3 21.68 11.27 15.86
C ASP A 3 21.58 10.29 14.68
N LEU A 4 21.88 10.78 13.46
CA LEU A 4 21.80 9.99 12.24
C LEU A 4 22.89 8.90 12.18
N GLU A 5 24.05 9.12 12.82
CA GLU A 5 25.11 8.12 12.91
C GLU A 5 24.64 6.90 13.72
N GLY A 6 23.93 7.15 14.83
CA GLY A 6 23.31 6.08 15.62
C GLY A 6 22.21 5.32 14.87
N VAL A 7 21.52 5.95 13.91
CA VAL A 7 20.50 5.27 13.09
C VAL A 7 21.15 4.32 12.09
N ASP A 8 22.20 4.75 11.40
CA ASP A 8 22.91 3.90 10.44
C ASP A 8 23.57 2.70 11.13
N GLU A 9 24.16 2.89 12.31
CA GLU A 9 24.71 1.79 13.12
C GLU A 9 23.61 0.81 13.53
N ALA A 10 22.45 1.30 13.98
CA ALA A 10 21.32 0.45 14.36
C ALA A 10 20.77 -0.34 13.16
N LEU A 11 20.65 0.27 11.98
CA LEU A 11 20.22 -0.41 10.76
C LEU A 11 21.22 -1.50 10.35
N GLY A 12 22.52 -1.23 10.40
CA GLY A 12 23.56 -2.23 10.14
C GLY A 12 23.53 -3.39 11.15
N ALA A 13 23.27 -3.11 12.43
CA ALA A 13 23.10 -4.14 13.45
C ALA A 13 21.84 -5.01 13.21
N LEU A 14 20.74 -4.43 12.74
CA LEU A 14 19.52 -5.17 12.41
C LEU A 14 19.70 -6.03 11.14
N GLU A 15 20.41 -5.51 10.13
CA GLU A 15 20.70 -6.23 8.89
C GLU A 15 21.66 -7.41 9.14
N SER A 16 22.74 -7.20 9.91
CA SER A 16 23.69 -8.28 10.27
C SER A 16 23.06 -9.41 11.09
N ARG A 17 21.95 -9.13 11.79
CA ARG A 17 21.15 -10.11 12.53
C ARG A 17 20.02 -10.72 11.71
N ASP A 18 19.97 -10.46 10.40
CA ASP A 18 18.95 -10.96 9.49
C ASP A 18 17.51 -10.54 9.84
N LEU A 19 17.35 -9.40 10.54
CA LEU A 19 16.02 -8.93 10.94
C LEU A 19 15.36 -8.07 9.86
N ILE A 20 16.17 -7.28 9.17
CA ILE A 20 15.77 -6.45 8.03
C ILE A 20 16.67 -6.75 6.84
N ARG A 21 16.26 -6.33 5.66
CA ARG A 21 17.09 -6.30 4.45
C ARG A 21 16.98 -4.94 3.79
N ARG A 22 18.09 -4.44 3.24
CA ARG A 22 18.06 -3.31 2.34
C ARG A 22 17.46 -3.71 0.99
N GLU A 23 16.53 -2.89 0.48
CA GLU A 23 15.96 -3.10 -0.85
C GLU A 23 16.89 -2.54 -1.95
N PRO A 24 17.01 -3.21 -3.12
CA PRO A 24 17.86 -2.75 -4.22
C PRO A 24 17.45 -1.39 -4.80
N SER A 25 16.18 -1.05 -4.69
CA SER A 25 15.60 0.22 -5.12
C SER A 25 14.65 0.76 -4.06
N SER A 26 14.66 2.06 -3.85
CA SER A 26 13.73 2.75 -2.96
C SER A 26 12.54 3.33 -3.73
N GLN A 27 11.35 3.19 -3.17
CA GLN A 27 10.14 3.88 -3.63
C GLN A 27 10.24 5.41 -3.44
N VAL A 28 11.00 5.85 -2.44
CA VAL A 28 11.30 7.26 -2.20
C VAL A 28 12.71 7.58 -2.73
N GLN A 29 12.75 8.31 -3.85
CA GLN A 29 14.02 8.62 -4.51
C GLN A 29 14.90 9.50 -3.61
N GLY A 30 16.16 9.11 -3.48
CA GLY A 30 17.13 9.80 -2.62
C GLY A 30 17.35 9.09 -1.28
N ASP A 31 16.47 8.16 -0.91
CA ASP A 31 16.56 7.43 0.36
C ASP A 31 16.92 5.95 0.18
N ALA A 32 17.39 5.36 1.28
CA ALA A 32 17.50 3.92 1.42
C ALA A 32 16.18 3.34 1.93
N GLU A 33 15.73 2.26 1.31
CA GLU A 33 14.55 1.50 1.75
C GLU A 33 14.99 0.19 2.40
N PHE A 34 14.34 -0.16 3.50
CA PHE A 34 14.54 -1.40 4.22
C PHE A 34 13.21 -2.09 4.46
N SER A 35 13.20 -3.41 4.33
CA SER A 35 12.03 -4.24 4.65
C SER A 35 12.34 -5.26 5.73
N PHE A 36 11.33 -5.65 6.49
CA PHE A 36 11.45 -6.76 7.43
C PHE A 36 11.64 -8.06 6.65
N LYS A 37 12.60 -8.89 7.07
CA LYS A 37 12.86 -10.18 6.41
C LYS A 37 11.67 -11.14 6.55
N HIS A 38 10.94 -11.04 7.67
CA HIS A 38 9.76 -11.87 7.95
C HIS A 38 8.62 -11.06 8.58
N ILE A 39 7.39 -11.42 8.24
CA ILE A 39 6.17 -10.80 8.78
C ILE A 39 6.11 -10.85 10.31
N LEU A 40 6.53 -11.96 10.93
CA LEU A 40 6.55 -12.12 12.38
C LEU A 40 7.49 -11.14 13.08
N ILE A 41 8.62 -10.80 12.46
CA ILE A 41 9.55 -9.80 13.03
C ILE A 41 8.86 -8.44 13.08
N ARG A 42 8.15 -8.07 12.00
CA ARG A 42 7.36 -6.83 11.95
C ARG A 42 6.28 -6.84 13.04
N GLU A 43 5.55 -7.95 13.18
CA GLU A 43 4.47 -8.07 14.17
C GLU A 43 5.00 -7.90 15.60
N VAL A 44 6.11 -8.58 15.94
CA VAL A 44 6.73 -8.44 17.26
C VAL A 44 7.23 -7.01 17.48
N ALA A 45 7.92 -6.41 16.51
CA ALA A 45 8.39 -5.03 16.61
C ALA A 45 7.24 -4.02 16.76
N TYR A 46 6.10 -4.26 16.12
CA TYR A 46 4.92 -3.41 16.26
C TYR A 46 4.22 -3.62 17.61
N ALA A 47 4.23 -4.83 18.15
CA ALA A 47 3.62 -5.17 19.43
C ALA A 47 4.41 -4.60 20.63
N THR A 48 5.70 -4.32 20.47
CA THR A 48 6.52 -3.69 21.52
C THR A 48 6.33 -2.17 21.61
N LEU A 49 5.70 -1.54 20.62
CA LEU A 49 5.43 -0.11 20.61
C LEU A 49 4.05 0.21 21.22
N PRO A 50 3.94 1.21 22.10
CA PRO A 50 2.65 1.74 22.51
C PRO A 50 1.81 2.17 21.30
N ARG A 51 0.50 1.93 21.35
CA ARG A 51 -0.43 2.25 20.26
C ARG A 51 -0.34 3.73 19.84
N THR A 52 -0.22 4.64 20.81
CA THR A 52 -0.09 6.08 20.57
C THR A 52 1.19 6.42 19.79
N ASP A 53 2.32 5.85 20.19
CA ASP A 53 3.60 6.06 19.50
C ASP A 53 3.54 5.52 18.08
N ARG A 54 2.90 4.36 17.89
CA ARG A 54 2.68 3.77 16.57
C ARG A 54 1.86 4.72 15.68
N THR A 55 0.72 5.20 16.16
CA THR A 55 -0.13 6.14 15.39
C THR A 55 0.64 7.42 15.02
N GLN A 56 1.42 7.98 15.95
CA GLN A 56 2.23 9.18 15.69
C GLN A 56 3.33 8.93 14.66
N ARG A 57 3.99 7.77 14.71
CA ARG A 57 5.01 7.37 13.74
C ARG A 57 4.42 7.15 12.34
N HIS A 58 3.25 6.51 12.23
CA HIS A 58 2.57 6.40 10.94
C HIS A 58 2.19 7.77 10.37
N ALA A 59 1.68 8.69 11.19
CA ALA A 59 1.39 10.06 10.77
C ALA A 59 2.65 10.79 10.29
N ALA A 60 3.78 10.61 10.99
CA ALA A 60 5.05 11.21 10.59
C ALA A 60 5.55 10.66 9.24
N VAL A 61 5.46 9.35 9.01
CA VAL A 61 5.82 8.72 7.73
C VAL A 61 4.91 9.21 6.60
N ALA A 62 3.60 9.30 6.83
CA ALA A 62 2.68 9.78 5.80
C ALA A 62 3.02 11.21 5.36
N ARG A 63 3.26 12.14 6.30
CA ARG A 63 3.71 13.51 5.99
C ARG A 63 5.04 13.52 5.26
N TYR A 64 6.00 12.72 5.74
CA TYR A 64 7.30 12.61 5.09
C TYR A 64 7.16 12.24 3.62
N ILE A 65 6.38 11.20 3.32
CA ILE A 65 6.16 10.74 1.95
C ILE A 65 5.44 11.81 1.12
N GLU A 66 4.41 12.48 1.68
CA GLU A 66 3.74 13.61 1.02
C GLU A 66 4.73 14.72 0.63
N ASP A 67 5.62 15.10 1.55
CA ASP A 67 6.58 16.18 1.37
C ASP A 67 7.65 15.86 0.31
N VAL A 68 8.18 14.63 0.31
CA VAL A 68 9.29 14.23 -0.60
C VAL A 68 8.81 13.72 -1.95
N ALA A 69 7.57 13.22 -2.05
CA ALA A 69 7.07 12.65 -3.29
C ALA A 69 6.77 13.71 -4.36
N GLY A 70 6.30 14.90 -3.96
CA GLY A 70 5.87 15.95 -4.88
C GLY A 70 4.91 15.41 -5.95
N ASP A 71 5.26 15.60 -7.23
CA ASP A 71 4.49 15.11 -8.38
C ASP A 71 4.33 13.57 -8.43
N ARG A 72 5.19 12.81 -7.73
CA ARG A 72 5.13 11.35 -7.65
C ARG A 72 4.20 10.83 -6.56
N SER A 73 3.56 11.71 -5.79
CA SER A 73 2.61 11.34 -4.73
C SER A 73 1.51 10.39 -5.22
N ARG A 74 1.11 10.51 -6.49
CA ARG A 74 0.18 9.56 -7.15
C ARG A 74 0.68 8.12 -7.13
N ASN A 75 1.95 7.90 -7.47
CA ASN A 75 2.53 6.54 -7.52
C ASN A 75 2.69 5.93 -6.12
N LEU A 76 2.79 6.78 -5.09
CA LEU A 76 2.89 6.37 -3.69
C LEU A 76 1.55 6.44 -2.95
N ALA A 77 0.45 6.71 -3.65
CA ALA A 77 -0.85 6.96 -3.03
C ALA A 77 -1.30 5.79 -2.15
N TRP A 78 -1.07 4.54 -2.57
CA TRP A 78 -1.37 3.37 -1.74
C TRP A 78 -0.61 3.37 -0.40
N VAL A 79 0.69 3.71 -0.43
CA VAL A 79 1.55 3.78 0.76
C VAL A 79 1.08 4.91 1.68
N ILE A 80 0.85 6.10 1.12
CA ILE A 80 0.37 7.27 1.87
C ILE A 80 -0.98 6.95 2.53
N ALA A 81 -1.91 6.36 1.78
CA ALA A 81 -3.21 5.94 2.28
C ALA A 81 -3.08 4.96 3.45
N HIS A 82 -2.20 3.96 3.34
CA HIS A 82 -1.95 2.99 4.40
C HIS A 82 -1.47 3.68 5.68
N HIS A 83 -0.46 4.57 5.58
CA HIS A 83 0.07 5.26 6.75
C HIS A 83 -0.94 6.22 7.38
N TRP A 84 -1.80 6.90 6.61
CA TRP A 84 -2.88 7.70 7.21
C TRP A 84 -3.93 6.86 7.94
N ARG A 85 -4.26 5.66 7.45
CA ARG A 85 -5.19 4.75 8.16
C ARG A 85 -4.61 4.25 9.46
N GLU A 86 -3.34 3.82 9.45
CA GLU A 86 -2.66 3.35 10.66
C GLU A 86 -2.40 4.49 11.66
N ALA A 87 -2.38 5.74 11.19
CA ALA A 87 -2.36 6.94 12.03
C ALA A 87 -3.71 7.26 12.68
N GLY A 88 -4.81 6.66 12.21
CA GLY A 88 -6.17 6.99 12.66
C GLY A 88 -6.74 8.25 12.03
N GLU A 89 -6.28 8.63 10.84
CA GLU A 89 -6.69 9.84 10.11
C GLU A 89 -7.38 9.46 8.77
N PRO A 90 -8.59 8.86 8.82
CA PRO A 90 -9.26 8.32 7.63
C PRO A 90 -9.58 9.40 6.58
N GLU A 91 -9.87 10.63 7.01
CA GLU A 91 -10.15 11.76 6.12
C GLU A 91 -8.94 12.10 5.24
N ARG A 92 -7.73 11.98 5.80
CA ARG A 92 -6.47 12.16 5.06
C ARG A 92 -6.17 10.98 4.16
N SER A 93 -6.56 9.77 4.54
CA SER A 93 -6.34 8.55 3.74
C SER A 93 -7.23 8.48 2.49
N LEU A 94 -8.50 8.87 2.63
CA LEU A 94 -9.53 8.73 1.60
C LEU A 94 -9.12 9.20 0.20
N PRO A 95 -8.59 10.44 -0.01
CA PRO A 95 -8.20 10.87 -1.35
C PRO A 95 -7.12 9.96 -1.96
N TYR A 96 -6.15 9.51 -1.16
CA TYR A 96 -5.10 8.61 -1.62
C TYR A 96 -5.60 7.19 -1.91
N LEU A 97 -6.61 6.69 -1.17
CA LEU A 97 -7.25 5.41 -1.51
C LEU A 97 -7.91 5.46 -2.89
N ILE A 98 -8.61 6.56 -3.19
CA ILE A 98 -9.26 6.76 -4.49
C ILE A 98 -8.20 6.84 -5.60
N THR A 99 -7.18 7.67 -5.42
CA THR A 99 -6.07 7.80 -6.38
C THR A 99 -5.33 6.48 -6.59
N ALA A 100 -5.09 5.71 -5.53
CA ALA A 100 -4.45 4.41 -5.64
C ALA A 100 -5.33 3.40 -6.39
N ALA A 101 -6.65 3.42 -6.18
CA ALA A 101 -7.58 2.55 -6.88
C ALA A 101 -7.64 2.87 -8.38
N GLU A 102 -7.69 4.15 -8.74
CA GLU A 102 -7.64 4.61 -10.13
C GLU A 102 -6.34 4.18 -10.82
N LEU A 103 -5.20 4.36 -10.14
CA LEU A 103 -3.91 3.93 -10.66
C LEU A 103 -3.83 2.41 -10.83
N ALA A 104 -4.38 1.64 -9.89
CA ALA A 104 -4.46 0.19 -9.99
C ALA A 104 -5.32 -0.25 -11.18
N ASP A 105 -6.44 0.43 -11.45
CA ASP A 105 -7.25 0.20 -12.65
C ASP A 105 -6.48 0.46 -13.94
N GLU A 106 -5.76 1.58 -14.02
CA GLU A 106 -4.91 1.93 -15.17
C GLU A 106 -3.82 0.89 -15.42
N GLN A 107 -3.28 0.30 -14.34
CA GLN A 107 -2.27 -0.76 -14.39
C GLN A 107 -2.87 -2.17 -14.53
N LEU A 108 -4.18 -2.28 -14.73
CA LEU A 108 -4.91 -3.55 -14.86
C LEU A 108 -4.82 -4.44 -13.61
N ALA A 109 -4.43 -3.89 -12.46
CA ALA A 109 -4.39 -4.55 -11.17
C ALA A 109 -5.80 -4.57 -10.53
N PHE A 110 -6.77 -5.13 -11.26
CA PHE A 110 -8.20 -5.02 -10.93
C PHE A 110 -8.57 -5.55 -9.54
N HIS A 111 -7.92 -6.62 -9.07
CA HIS A 111 -8.13 -7.13 -7.72
C HIS A 111 -7.80 -6.05 -6.66
N HIS A 112 -6.65 -5.40 -6.83
CA HIS A 112 -6.22 -4.35 -5.93
C HIS A 112 -7.11 -3.10 -6.02
N ALA A 113 -7.55 -2.73 -7.23
CA ALA A 113 -8.50 -1.65 -7.41
C ALA A 113 -9.83 -1.91 -6.66
N VAL A 114 -10.36 -3.14 -6.72
CA VAL A 114 -11.60 -3.52 -6.00
C VAL A 114 -11.44 -3.41 -4.48
N GLU A 115 -10.28 -3.83 -3.95
CA GLU A 115 -9.95 -3.69 -2.52
C GLU A 115 -9.86 -2.22 -2.11
N LEU A 116 -9.17 -1.39 -2.90
CA LEU A 116 -8.93 0.01 -2.60
C LEU A 116 -10.21 0.86 -2.68
N TYR A 117 -11.03 0.67 -3.72
CA TYR A 117 -12.34 1.31 -3.75
C TYR A 117 -13.24 0.82 -2.61
N GLY A 118 -13.17 -0.46 -2.24
CA GLY A 118 -13.90 -0.98 -1.08
C GLY A 118 -13.48 -0.30 0.22
N ALA A 119 -12.17 -0.12 0.42
CA ALA A 119 -11.64 0.63 1.55
C ALA A 119 -12.09 2.10 1.54
N ALA A 120 -12.08 2.77 0.38
CA ALA A 120 -12.54 4.14 0.23
C ALA A 120 -14.04 4.28 0.59
N LEU A 121 -14.88 3.39 0.05
CA LEU A 121 -16.33 3.36 0.36
C LEU A 121 -16.59 3.18 1.85
N GLY A 122 -15.80 2.36 2.54
CA GLY A 122 -15.92 2.15 3.98
C GLY A 122 -15.60 3.38 4.85
N LEU A 123 -15.04 4.46 4.26
CA LEU A 123 -14.74 5.71 4.96
C LEU A 123 -15.73 6.84 4.63
N LEU A 124 -16.62 6.66 3.66
CA LEU A 124 -17.57 7.68 3.25
C LEU A 124 -18.85 7.64 4.11
N ALA A 125 -19.42 8.81 4.37
CA ALA A 125 -20.77 8.92 4.92
C ALA A 125 -21.81 8.44 3.88
N GLU A 126 -22.97 7.97 4.34
CA GLU A 126 -24.03 7.40 3.48
C GLU A 126 -24.60 8.40 2.45
N ASP A 127 -24.49 9.70 2.70
CA ASP A 127 -24.96 10.79 1.84
C ASP A 127 -23.83 11.45 1.02
N ASP A 128 -22.61 10.91 1.07
CA ASP A 128 -21.48 11.49 0.34
C ASP A 128 -21.69 11.34 -1.19
N PRO A 129 -21.64 12.44 -1.97
CA PRO A 129 -21.90 12.40 -3.40
C PRO A 129 -20.92 11.52 -4.19
N ARG A 130 -19.74 11.21 -3.63
CA ARG A 130 -18.74 10.35 -4.28
C ARG A 130 -19.11 8.86 -4.23
N LEU A 131 -20.04 8.45 -3.36
CA LEU A 131 -20.44 7.06 -3.19
C LEU A 131 -20.85 6.40 -4.51
N GLN A 132 -21.69 7.06 -5.29
CA GLN A 132 -22.21 6.51 -6.53
C GLN A 132 -21.08 6.29 -7.55
N ASP A 133 -20.23 7.30 -7.75
CA ASP A 133 -19.11 7.22 -8.70
C ASP A 133 -18.13 6.10 -8.30
N ILE A 134 -17.70 6.07 -7.04
CA ILE A 134 -16.75 5.06 -6.56
C ILE A 134 -17.35 3.64 -6.61
N THR A 135 -18.65 3.49 -6.31
CA THR A 135 -19.34 2.20 -6.42
C THR A 135 -19.35 1.69 -7.85
N VAL A 136 -19.66 2.57 -8.82
CA VAL A 136 -19.66 2.22 -10.25
C VAL A 136 -18.25 1.83 -10.70
N ARG A 137 -17.22 2.60 -10.35
CA ARG A 137 -15.83 2.27 -10.69
C ARG A 137 -15.41 0.92 -10.11
N ARG A 138 -15.71 0.67 -8.83
CA ARG A 138 -15.46 -0.63 -8.19
C ARG A 138 -16.16 -1.78 -8.91
N LEU A 139 -17.42 -1.59 -9.32
CA LEU A 139 -18.17 -2.60 -10.07
C LEU A 139 -17.53 -2.89 -11.43
N ILE A 140 -17.10 -1.85 -12.15
CA ILE A 140 -16.38 -1.99 -13.43
C ILE A 140 -15.08 -2.78 -13.23
N SER A 141 -14.27 -2.45 -12.22
CA SER A 141 -13.05 -3.18 -11.88
C SER A 141 -13.34 -4.64 -11.54
N TYR A 142 -14.42 -4.91 -10.79
CA TYR A 142 -14.85 -6.26 -10.45
C TYR A 142 -15.25 -7.08 -11.69
N THR A 143 -16.03 -6.50 -12.62
CA THR A 143 -16.37 -7.16 -13.89
C THR A 143 -15.12 -7.47 -14.71
N ARG A 144 -14.18 -6.53 -14.81
CA ARG A 144 -12.90 -6.72 -15.52
C ARG A 144 -12.05 -7.83 -14.88
N LEU A 145 -11.97 -7.88 -13.55
CA LEU A 145 -11.31 -8.96 -12.81
C LEU A 145 -11.93 -10.32 -13.14
N SER A 146 -13.27 -10.42 -13.10
CA SER A 146 -13.99 -11.65 -13.40
C SER A 146 -13.70 -12.17 -14.82
N HIS A 147 -13.62 -11.28 -15.80
CA HIS A 147 -13.33 -11.65 -17.18
C HIS A 147 -11.87 -12.11 -17.35
N ALA A 148 -10.92 -11.39 -16.76
CA ALA A 148 -9.50 -11.76 -16.82
C ALA A 148 -9.22 -13.14 -16.19
N VAL A 149 -9.90 -13.49 -15.10
CA VAL A 149 -9.76 -14.81 -14.44
C VAL A 149 -10.31 -15.94 -15.33
N VAL A 150 -11.43 -15.72 -16.01
CA VAL A 150 -12.01 -16.70 -16.94
C VAL A 150 -11.09 -16.94 -18.14
N ASP A 151 -10.49 -15.89 -18.70
CA ASP A 151 -9.56 -16.00 -19.82
C ASP A 151 -8.29 -16.78 -19.45
N VAL A 152 -7.69 -16.50 -18.28
CA VAL A 152 -6.54 -17.28 -17.78
C VAL A 152 -6.91 -18.75 -17.56
N GLY A 153 -8.11 -19.00 -17.02
CA GLY A 153 -8.64 -20.36 -16.87
C GLY A 153 -8.70 -21.08 -18.21
N ARG A 154 -9.29 -20.45 -19.23
CA ARG A 154 -9.45 -21.00 -20.57
C ARG A 154 -8.12 -21.35 -21.24
N VAL A 155 -7.14 -20.44 -21.18
CA VAL A 155 -5.80 -20.63 -21.77
C VAL A 155 -5.02 -21.76 -21.09
N ARG A 156 -5.27 -22.04 -19.80
CA ARG A 156 -4.65 -23.16 -19.09
C ARG A 156 -5.21 -24.51 -19.56
N TRP A 157 -6.53 -24.61 -19.73
CA TRP A 157 -7.18 -25.84 -20.20
C TRP A 157 -6.80 -26.23 -21.63
N GLU A 158 -6.62 -25.25 -22.52
CA GLU A 158 -6.18 -25.49 -23.91
C GLU A 158 -4.73 -26.00 -23.98
N ARG A 159 -3.83 -25.51 -23.11
CA ARG A 159 -2.43 -25.98 -23.06
C ARG A 159 -2.26 -27.38 -22.44
N ASP A 160 -3.05 -27.72 -21.43
CA ASP A 160 -3.02 -29.05 -20.81
C ASP A 160 -3.64 -30.13 -21.72
N ALA A 161 -4.49 -29.73 -22.67
CA ALA A 161 -5.08 -30.62 -23.68
C ALA A 161 -4.16 -30.89 -24.89
N GLU A 162 -3.05 -30.15 -25.04
CA GLU A 162 -2.13 -30.22 -26.18
C GLU A 162 -0.78 -30.89 -25.86
N GLN A 163 -0.53 -31.35 -24.63
CA GLN A 163 0.66 -32.13 -24.27
C GLN A 163 0.29 -33.61 -23.99
N PRO A 164 0.75 -34.57 -24.82
CA PRO A 164 0.49 -36.00 -24.63
C PRO A 164 1.33 -36.64 -23.51
#